data_AF-A0AA38FG27-F1
#
_entry.id   AF-A0AA38FG27-F1
#
_cell.length_a   1.000
_cell.length_b   1.000
_cell.length_c   1.000
_cell.angle_alpha   90.00
_cell.angle_beta   90.00
_cell.angle_gamma   90.00
#
_symmetry.space_group_name_H-M   'P 1'
#
loop_
_entity.id
_entity.type
_entity.pdbx_description
1 polymer ?
#
loop_
_entity_poly.entity_id
_entity_poly.type
_entity_poly.pdbx_seq_one_letter_code
_entity_poly.pdbx_strand_id
1 'polypeptide(L)' 'FDPSVPLEKAVTAPSSWYTNPIFPSLEMGRVFSRGWQAVGIVGQVQKANSFFTG' A
#
# COMPACT_ATOMS: atom_id res chain seq x y z
N PHE A 1 7.62 -9.26 12.75
CA PHE A 1 7.31 -7.98 13.41
C PHE A 1 7.13 -8.28 14.88
N ASP A 2 7.88 -7.62 15.74
CA ASP A 2 7.74 -7.73 17.18
C ASP A 2 7.20 -6.39 17.72
N PRO A 3 5.92 -6.31 18.11
CA PRO A 3 5.31 -5.08 18.61
C PRO A 3 5.85 -4.65 19.98
N SER A 4 6.61 -5.51 20.68
CA SER A 4 7.16 -5.20 22.00
C SER A 4 8.44 -4.36 21.94
N VAL A 5 9.04 -4.20 20.76
CA VAL A 5 10.25 -3.39 20.55
C VAL A 5 9.88 -1.89 20.58
N PRO A 6 10.48 -1.07 21.46
CA PRO A 6 10.26 0.37 21.48
C PRO A 6 10.63 1.04 20.15
N LEU A 7 9.94 2.13 19.79
CA LEU A 7 10.15 2.82 18.52
C LEU A 7 11.60 3.28 18.33
N GLU A 8 12.28 3.69 19.41
CA GLU A 8 13.67 4.14 19.40
C GLU A 8 14.66 3.04 19.01
N LYS A 9 14.24 1.76 19.13
CA LYS A 9 15.03 0.58 18.76
C LYS A 9 14.51 -0.09 17.49
N ALA A 10 13.48 0.46 16.86
CA ALA A 10 12.95 -0.08 15.62
C ALA A 10 13.99 0.09 14.50
N VAL A 11 14.12 -0.96 13.68
CA VAL A 11 14.94 -0.92 12.47
C VAL A 11 14.02 -0.93 11.26
N THR A 12 14.46 -0.32 10.16
CA THR A 12 13.78 -0.43 8.89
C THR A 12 13.76 -1.89 8.44
N ALA A 13 12.78 -2.25 7.62
CA ALA A 13 12.75 -3.56 6.99
C ALA A 13 14.05 -3.85 6.23
N PRO A 14 14.45 -5.13 6.07
CA PRO A 14 15.59 -5.51 5.27
C PRO A 14 15.51 -4.91 3.86
N SER A 15 16.64 -4.43 3.32
CA SER A 15 16.69 -3.81 1.98
C SER A 15 16.11 -4.71 0.87
N SER A 16 16.21 -6.03 1.04
CA SER A 16 15.65 -7.02 0.12
C SER A 16 14.13 -6.92 -0.04
N TRP A 17 13.39 -6.39 0.94
CA TRP A 17 11.94 -6.18 0.78
C TRP A 17 11.63 -5.19 -0.34
N TYR A 18 12.55 -4.24 -0.59
CA TYR A 18 12.39 -3.20 -1.60
C TYR A 18 13.11 -3.54 -2.91
N THR A 19 14.09 -4.44 -2.90
CA THR A 19 14.92 -4.74 -4.09
C THR A 19 14.69 -6.12 -4.69
N ASN A 20 14.18 -7.09 -3.93
CA ASN A 20 13.93 -8.43 -4.45
C ASN A 20 12.60 -8.43 -5.24
N PRO A 21 12.59 -8.87 -6.52
CA PRO A 21 11.42 -8.79 -7.39
C PRO A 21 10.24 -9.68 -6.98
N ILE A 22 10.40 -10.57 -5.99
CA ILE A 22 9.32 -11.42 -5.48
C ILE A 22 8.34 -10.63 -4.60
N PHE A 23 8.81 -9.61 -3.88
CA PHE A 23 7.99 -8.88 -2.90
C PHE A 23 6.79 -8.15 -3.50
N PRO A 24 6.89 -7.46 -4.66
CA PRO A 24 5.74 -6.80 -5.27
C PRO A 24 4.55 -7.74 -5.51
N SER A 25 4.80 -8.95 -6.01
CA SER A 25 3.74 -9.95 -6.24
C SER A 25 3.09 -10.44 -4.93
N LEU A 26 3.89 -10.59 -3.87
CA LEU A 26 3.40 -10.98 -2.55
C LEU A 26 2.56 -9.87 -1.91
N GLU A 27 3.00 -8.61 -1.99
CA GLU A 27 2.28 -7.45 -1.48
C GLU A 27 0.95 -7.27 -2.21
N MET A 28 0.95 -7.42 -3.55
CA MET A 28 -0.27 -7.36 -4.34
C MET A 28 -1.31 -8.39 -3.87
N GLY A 29 -0.91 -9.66 -3.72
CA GLY A 29 -1.82 -10.75 -3.37
C GLY A 29 -2.29 -10.76 -1.91
N ARG A 30 -1.55 -10.13 -0.99
CA ARG A 30 -1.86 -10.19 0.45
C ARG A 30 -2.33 -8.89 1.06
N VAL A 31 -1.89 -7.76 0.53
CA VAL A 31 -2.17 -6.43 1.08
C VAL A 31 -3.09 -5.68 0.13
N PHE A 32 -2.63 -5.41 -1.08
CA PHE A 32 -3.31 -4.46 -1.96
C PHE A 32 -4.63 -4.98 -2.54
N SER A 33 -4.76 -6.30 -2.77
CA SER A 33 -5.99 -6.94 -3.27
C SER A 33 -7.04 -7.27 -2.19
N ARG A 34 -6.74 -7.04 -0.91
CA ARG A 34 -7.59 -7.47 0.21
C ARG A 34 -8.10 -6.32 1.10
N GLY A 35 -7.47 -5.15 1.01
CA GLY A 35 -7.84 -3.96 1.78
C GLY A 35 -8.66 -2.94 0.99
N TRP A 36 -9.29 -2.01 1.70
CA TRP A 36 -9.86 -0.81 1.08
C TRP A 36 -8.75 0.08 0.53
N GLN A 37 -8.83 0.40 -0.76
CA GLN A 37 -7.93 1.34 -1.44
C GLN A 37 -8.65 2.67 -1.61
N ALA A 38 -8.06 3.75 -1.11
CA ALA A 38 -8.53 5.09 -1.45
C ALA A 38 -8.15 5.38 -2.91
N VAL A 39 -9.15 5.39 -3.81
CA VAL A 39 -8.93 5.58 -5.25
C VAL A 39 -9.06 7.04 -5.69
N GLY A 40 -9.71 7.90 -4.91
CA GLY A 40 -9.88 9.31 -5.25
C GLY A 40 -10.76 10.06 -4.26
N ILE A 41 -11.09 11.30 -4.62
CA ILE A 41 -12.00 12.16 -3.87
C ILE A 41 -13.24 12.48 -4.69
N VAL A 42 -14.35 12.75 -4.01
CA VAL A 42 -15.65 13.06 -4.64
C VAL A 42 -15.54 14.23 -5.63
N GLY A 43 -14.66 15.20 -5.36
CA GLY A 43 -14.37 16.33 -6.26
C GLY A 43 -13.90 15.96 -7.67
N GLN A 44 -13.37 14.75 -7.89
CA GLN A 44 -12.91 14.30 -9.21
C GLN A 44 -14.06 13.86 -10.15
N VAL A 45 -15.28 13.63 -9.62
CA VAL A 45 -16.42 13.09 -10.38
C VAL A 45 -17.73 13.84 -10.10
N GLN A 46 -17.67 15.17 -10.09
CA GLN A 46 -18.81 16.02 -9.72
C GLN A 46 -19.98 16.01 -10.72
N LYS A 47 -19.75 15.59 -11.97
CA LYS A 47 -20.75 15.62 -13.05
C LYS A 47 -21.11 14.20 -13.47
N ALA A 48 -22.35 14.02 -13.92
CA ALA A 48 -22.77 12.78 -14.55
C ALA A 48 -21.82 12.41 -15.70
N ASN A 49 -21.50 11.13 -15.82
CA ASN A 49 -20.56 10.57 -16.80
C ASN A 49 -19.09 11.02 -16.64
N SER A 50 -18.73 11.70 -15.55
CA SER A 50 -17.32 11.93 -15.21
C SER A 50 -16.72 10.69 -14.57
N PHE A 51 -15.54 10.31 -15.03
CA PHE A 51 -14.74 9.22 -14.47
C PHE A 51 -13.27 9.63 -14.44
N PHE A 52 -12.47 8.95 -13.63
CA PHE A 52 -11.03 9.08 -13.65
C PHE A 52 -10.40 7.69 -13.60
N THR A 53 -9.15 7.62 -14.06
CA THR A 53 -8.33 6.42 -13.99
C THR A 53 -6.88 6.85 -13.76
N GLY A 54 -6.09 5.98 -13.15
CA GLY A 54 -4.63 6.08 -13.05
C GLY A 54 -3.97 4.85 -13.64
#